data_AF-A0A538MFZ0-F1
#
_entry.id   AF-A0A538MFZ0-F1
#
_cell.length_a   1.000
_cell.length_b   1.000
_cell.length_c   1.000
_cell.angle_alpha   90.00
_cell.angle_beta   90.00
_cell.angle_gamma   90.00
#
_symmetry.space_group_name_H-M   'P 1'
#
loop_
_entity.id
_entity.type
_entity.pdbx_description
1 polymer ?
#
loop_
_entity_poly.entity_id
_entity_poly.type
_entity_poly.pdbx_seq_one_letter_code
_entity_poly.pdbx_strand_id
1 'polypeptide(L)'
;MNLVQDVFSSRALNKWLPWLAALVLAAGVITFVAVKWTNTAKSIDTGATNKPAVLPKPEPPTTKLSPGVRRVASRFIATAVARKNLAEAWKISGGILKDGTTYKQWLAGDIAVVPYPASPDAGMQVSYSHRNEVELIFALQPRKGVKIKPQYFLMDLTRVGNVGHKRWLVTYWAPKSPPQIPAPAN
;
A
#
# COMPACT_ATOMS: atom_id res chain seq x y z
N MET A 1 -20.40 35.22 -40.63
CA MET A 1 -21.28 35.41 -39.47
C MET A 1 -21.59 34.05 -38.85
N ASN A 2 -20.92 33.77 -37.75
CA ASN A 2 -21.12 32.84 -36.63
C ASN A 2 -21.99 31.56 -36.77
N LEU A 3 -21.33 30.45 -37.15
CA LEU A 3 -21.77 29.05 -36.91
C LEU A 3 -22.05 28.73 -35.42
N VAL A 4 -21.51 29.55 -34.51
CA VAL A 4 -21.70 29.44 -33.06
C VAL A 4 -23.10 29.88 -32.62
N GLN A 5 -23.81 30.71 -33.41
CA GLN A 5 -25.13 31.22 -33.02
C GLN A 5 -26.30 30.28 -33.41
N ASP A 6 -26.08 29.35 -34.33
CA ASP A 6 -27.13 28.44 -34.82
C ASP A 6 -27.34 27.22 -33.90
N VAL A 7 -26.29 26.82 -33.17
CA VAL A 7 -26.38 25.71 -32.20
C VAL A 7 -27.32 26.04 -31.04
N PHE A 8 -27.42 27.32 -30.65
CA PHE A 8 -28.25 27.77 -29.53
C PHE A 8 -29.72 28.05 -29.89
N SER A 9 -30.11 27.98 -31.16
CA SER A 9 -31.48 28.32 -31.60
C SER A 9 -32.33 27.11 -32.00
N SER A 10 -31.81 25.88 -31.84
CA SER A 10 -32.57 24.67 -32.14
C SER A 10 -33.63 24.40 -31.07
N ARG A 11 -34.91 24.39 -31.47
CA ARG A 11 -36.06 24.00 -30.63
C ARG A 11 -35.90 22.61 -29.99
N ALA A 12 -35.06 21.74 -30.56
CA ALA A 12 -34.74 20.45 -29.97
C ALA A 12 -33.77 20.60 -28.79
N LEU A 13 -32.73 21.43 -28.91
CA LEU A 13 -31.71 21.60 -27.85
C LEU A 13 -32.31 22.16 -26.55
N ASN A 14 -33.23 23.13 -26.67
CA ASN A 14 -33.90 23.73 -25.51
C ASN A 14 -34.81 22.74 -24.75
N LYS A 15 -35.33 21.70 -25.43
CA LYS A 15 -36.14 20.65 -24.80
C LYS A 15 -35.31 19.69 -23.96
N TRP A 16 -34.07 19.42 -24.35
CA TRP A 16 -33.18 18.49 -23.66
C TRP A 16 -32.30 19.15 -22.61
N LEU A 17 -32.12 20.47 -22.68
CA LEU A 17 -31.35 21.25 -21.71
C LEU A 17 -31.78 21.04 -20.24
N PRO A 18 -33.08 21.04 -19.86
CA PRO A 18 -33.47 20.78 -18.48
C PRO A 18 -33.17 19.33 -18.05
N TRP A 19 -33.25 18.36 -18.96
CA TRP A 19 -32.93 16.96 -18.68
C TRP A 19 -31.44 16.73 -18.48
N LEU A 20 -30.59 17.37 -19.30
CA LEU A 20 -29.14 17.34 -19.13
C LEU A 20 -28.73 18.01 -17.80
N ALA A 21 -29.33 19.15 -17.47
CA ALA A 21 -29.09 19.83 -16.19
C ALA A 21 -29.51 18.95 -14.99
N ALA A 22 -30.67 18.29 -15.08
CA ALA A 22 -31.14 17.37 -14.04
C ALA A 22 -30.21 16.17 -13.86
N LEU A 23 -29.67 15.61 -14.95
CA LEU A 23 -28.75 14.48 -14.90
C LEU A 23 -27.42 14.87 -14.25
N VAL A 24 -26.85 16.03 -14.64
CA VAL A 24 -25.62 16.55 -14.02
C VAL A 24 -25.83 16.83 -12.53
N LEU A 25 -26.98 17.42 -12.16
CA LEU A 25 -27.34 17.65 -10.76
C LEU A 25 -27.41 16.32 -9.99
N ALA A 26 -28.10 15.32 -10.54
CA ALA A 26 -28.23 14.00 -9.91
C ALA A 26 -26.87 13.33 -9.70
N ALA A 27 -25.99 13.35 -10.71
CA ALA A 27 -24.63 12.82 -10.59
C ALA A 27 -23.81 13.56 -9.52
N GLY A 28 -23.95 14.88 -9.43
CA GLY A 28 -23.32 15.69 -8.39
C GLY A 28 -23.80 15.33 -6.99
N VAL A 29 -25.11 15.18 -6.79
CA VAL A 29 -25.71 14.79 -5.51
C VAL A 29 -25.25 13.39 -5.10
N ILE A 30 -25.25 12.42 -6.02
CA ILE A 30 -24.79 11.05 -5.75
C ILE A 30 -23.32 11.05 -5.32
N THR A 31 -22.47 11.79 -6.03
CA THR A 31 -21.04 11.89 -5.71
C THR A 31 -20.82 12.56 -4.35
N PHE A 32 -21.56 13.63 -4.04
CA PHE A 32 -21.50 14.32 -2.76
C PHE A 32 -21.91 13.41 -1.60
N VAL A 33 -23.03 12.70 -1.75
CA VAL A 33 -23.53 11.73 -0.76
C VAL A 33 -22.51 10.60 -0.56
N ALA A 34 -21.98 10.03 -1.65
CA ALA A 34 -20.96 8.98 -1.56
C ALA A 34 -19.74 9.47 -0.77
N VAL A 35 -19.11 10.58 -1.16
CA VAL A 35 -17.88 11.07 -0.49
C VAL A 35 -18.11 11.43 0.97
N LYS A 36 -19.26 12.05 1.31
CA LYS A 36 -19.54 12.49 2.68
C LYS A 36 -19.97 11.37 3.61
N TRP A 37 -20.66 10.34 3.12
CA TRP A 37 -21.20 9.28 3.98
C TRP A 37 -20.44 7.95 3.94
N THR A 38 -19.52 7.72 3.00
CA THR A 38 -18.76 6.46 2.95
C THR A 38 -17.65 6.34 3.99
N ASN A 39 -17.32 7.41 4.72
CA ASN A 39 -16.40 7.32 5.86
C ASN A 39 -17.19 7.37 7.19
N THR A 40 -17.94 6.31 7.47
CA THR A 40 -18.64 6.11 8.75
C THR A 40 -17.75 5.46 9.82
N ALA A 41 -16.42 5.44 9.61
CA ALA A 41 -15.50 4.95 10.64
C ALA A 41 -15.57 5.90 11.84
N LYS A 42 -16.18 5.44 12.93
CA LYS A 42 -16.09 6.15 14.22
C LYS A 42 -14.64 6.09 14.66
N SER A 43 -14.00 7.25 14.82
CA SER A 43 -12.75 7.35 15.55
C SER A 43 -13.02 6.83 16.97
N ILE A 44 -12.38 5.72 17.33
CA ILE A 44 -12.38 5.27 18.72
C ILE A 44 -11.39 6.17 19.45
N ASP A 45 -11.90 7.25 20.04
CA ASP A 45 -11.14 8.02 21.01
C ASP A 45 -11.20 7.25 22.34
N THR A 46 -10.18 6.42 22.57
CA THR A 46 -10.08 5.67 23.84
C THR A 46 -9.75 6.56 25.04
N GLY A 47 -9.47 7.86 24.85
CA GLY A 47 -8.92 8.72 25.88
C GLY A 47 -7.56 8.20 26.39
N ALA A 48 -6.77 9.07 27.02
CA ALA A 48 -5.61 8.60 27.76
C ALA A 48 -6.10 7.90 29.03
N THR A 49 -5.81 6.60 29.18
CA THR A 49 -6.09 5.85 30.40
C THR A 49 -4.79 5.50 31.11
N ASN A 50 -4.81 5.52 32.45
CA ASN A 50 -3.69 5.06 33.28
C ASN A 50 -3.61 3.53 33.37
N LYS A 51 -4.51 2.81 32.68
CA LYS A 51 -4.42 1.35 32.56
C LYS A 51 -3.29 0.99 31.59
N PRO A 52 -2.43 0.01 31.91
CA PRO A 52 -1.42 -0.47 30.98
C PRO A 52 -2.05 -0.85 29.64
N ALA A 53 -1.42 -0.42 28.54
CA ALA A 53 -1.84 -0.82 27.21
C ALA A 53 -1.73 -2.34 27.11
N VAL A 54 -2.86 -3.01 26.89
CA VAL A 54 -2.87 -4.43 26.57
C VAL A 54 -2.51 -4.55 25.09
N LEU A 55 -1.27 -4.92 24.81
CA LEU A 55 -0.87 -5.25 23.45
C LEU A 55 -1.63 -6.52 23.02
N PRO A 56 -2.28 -6.53 21.85
CA PRO A 56 -2.81 -7.76 21.28
C PRO A 56 -1.69 -8.81 21.25
N LYS A 57 -1.98 -10.01 21.76
CA LYS A 57 -1.02 -11.11 21.69
C LYS A 57 -0.79 -11.41 20.20
N PRO A 58 0.47 -11.48 19.73
CA PRO A 58 0.74 -11.84 18.34
C PRO A 58 0.04 -13.15 18.01
N GLU A 59 -0.83 -13.14 16.99
CA GLU A 59 -1.50 -14.36 16.55
C GLU A 59 -0.44 -15.31 15.98
N PRO A 60 -0.36 -16.56 16.47
CA PRO A 60 0.58 -17.52 15.91
C PRO A 60 0.24 -17.76 14.44
N PRO A 61 1.24 -17.92 13.55
CA PRO A 61 1.00 -18.15 12.14
C PRO A 61 0.11 -19.40 11.97
N THR A 62 -1.07 -19.18 11.38
CA THR A 62 -2.11 -20.22 11.26
C THR A 62 -1.77 -21.26 10.18
N THR A 63 -0.75 -21.00 9.35
CA THR A 63 -0.32 -21.89 8.26
C THR A 63 1.19 -21.98 8.13
N LYS A 64 1.70 -23.12 7.64
CA LYS A 64 3.11 -23.25 7.25
C LYS A 64 3.41 -22.27 6.11
N LEU A 65 4.52 -21.54 6.26
CA LEU A 65 4.96 -20.57 5.26
C LEU A 65 5.28 -21.27 3.92
N SER A 66 4.63 -20.85 2.84
CA SER A 66 4.91 -21.44 1.53
C SER A 66 6.33 -21.10 1.04
N PRO A 67 7.06 -22.02 0.38
CA PRO A 67 8.41 -21.73 -0.15
C PRO A 67 8.46 -20.55 -1.13
N GLY A 68 7.36 -20.29 -1.84
CA GLY A 68 7.25 -19.17 -2.78
C GLY A 68 7.37 -17.80 -2.09
N VAL A 69 6.89 -17.67 -0.85
CA VAL A 69 6.92 -16.42 -0.09
C VAL A 69 8.36 -15.99 0.20
N ARG A 70 9.18 -16.90 0.74
CA ARG A 70 10.59 -16.62 1.04
C ARG A 70 11.37 -16.19 -0.21
N ARG A 71 11.11 -16.84 -1.35
CA ARG A 71 11.75 -16.53 -2.64
C ARG A 71 11.37 -15.14 -3.17
N VAL A 72 10.09 -14.78 -3.07
CA VAL A 72 9.63 -13.45 -3.50
C VAL A 72 10.19 -12.36 -2.59
N ALA A 73 10.17 -12.59 -1.27
CA ALA A 73 10.71 -11.64 -0.30
C ALA A 73 12.21 -11.38 -0.48
N SER A 74 13.03 -12.44 -0.63
CA SER A 74 14.47 -12.28 -0.85
C SER A 74 14.78 -11.56 -2.17
N ARG A 75 14.05 -11.88 -3.25
CA ARG A 75 14.16 -11.15 -4.51
C ARG A 75 13.78 -9.69 -4.38
N PHE A 76 12.71 -9.36 -3.66
CA PHE A 76 12.31 -7.97 -3.44
C PHE A 76 13.39 -7.17 -2.71
N ILE A 77 14.03 -7.75 -1.68
CA ILE A 77 15.15 -7.11 -0.99
C ILE A 77 16.33 -6.90 -1.94
N ALA A 78 16.72 -7.94 -2.70
CA ALA A 78 17.84 -7.88 -3.63
C ALA A 78 17.62 -6.91 -4.82
N THR A 79 16.36 -6.56 -5.12
CA THR A 79 16.00 -5.76 -6.30
C THR A 79 15.51 -4.36 -5.92
N ALA A 80 14.35 -4.25 -5.26
CA ALA A 80 13.69 -2.99 -4.91
C ALA A 80 14.44 -2.27 -3.78
N VAL A 81 14.71 -2.98 -2.68
CA VAL A 81 15.34 -2.38 -1.48
C VAL A 81 16.81 -2.01 -1.76
N ALA A 82 17.52 -2.88 -2.49
CA ALA A 82 18.90 -2.63 -2.90
C ALA A 82 19.05 -1.72 -4.13
N ARG A 83 17.94 -1.31 -4.77
CA ARG A 83 17.91 -0.43 -5.96
C ARG A 83 18.74 -0.91 -7.16
N LYS A 84 18.73 -2.22 -7.44
CA LYS A 84 19.55 -2.83 -8.51
C LYS A 84 18.80 -3.26 -9.77
N ASN A 85 17.62 -3.88 -9.62
CA ASN A 85 16.84 -4.40 -10.74
C ASN A 85 15.36 -4.02 -10.59
N LEU A 86 15.07 -2.74 -10.84
CA LEU A 86 13.74 -2.19 -10.61
C LEU A 86 12.69 -2.80 -11.55
N ALA A 87 13.09 -3.28 -12.73
CA ALA A 87 12.19 -3.98 -13.65
C ALA A 87 11.70 -5.31 -13.07
N GLU A 88 12.58 -6.09 -12.44
CA GLU A 88 12.19 -7.31 -11.72
C GLU A 88 11.38 -6.99 -10.48
N ALA A 89 11.80 -5.99 -9.70
CA ALA A 89 11.07 -5.52 -8.53
C ALA A 89 9.61 -5.18 -8.87
N TRP A 90 9.39 -4.47 -9.99
CA TRP A 90 8.05 -4.17 -10.47
C TRP A 90 7.22 -5.44 -10.66
N LYS A 91 7.76 -6.53 -11.21
CA LYS A 91 6.97 -7.75 -11.46
C LYS A 91 6.49 -8.44 -10.17
N ILE A 92 7.21 -8.24 -9.07
CA ILE A 92 6.94 -8.86 -7.76
C ILE A 92 6.32 -7.92 -6.73
N SER A 93 6.11 -6.64 -7.08
CA SER A 93 5.38 -5.68 -6.25
C SER A 93 3.90 -5.56 -6.67
N GLY A 94 3.04 -5.20 -5.73
CA GLY A 94 1.62 -4.94 -5.94
C GLY A 94 1.06 -3.98 -4.89
N GLY A 95 -0.25 -3.71 -4.99
CA GLY A 95 -0.97 -2.85 -4.05
C GLY A 95 -0.34 -1.47 -3.87
N ILE A 96 -0.34 -0.99 -2.63
CA ILE A 96 0.12 0.35 -2.25
C ILE A 96 1.55 0.67 -2.68
N LEU A 97 2.43 -0.33 -2.86
CA LEU A 97 3.78 -0.08 -3.37
C LEU A 97 3.78 0.52 -4.77
N LYS A 98 2.78 0.21 -5.59
CA LYS A 98 2.66 0.69 -6.98
C LYS A 98 1.57 1.73 -7.18
N ASP A 99 0.71 1.96 -6.20
CA ASP A 99 -0.39 2.89 -6.34
C ASP A 99 0.14 4.29 -6.68
N GLY A 100 -0.45 4.91 -7.70
CA GLY A 100 -0.02 6.23 -8.21
C GLY A 100 1.35 6.25 -8.92
N THR A 101 2.06 5.13 -9.03
CA THR A 101 3.40 5.06 -9.64
C THR A 101 3.34 4.36 -11.00
N THR A 102 3.75 5.04 -12.07
CA THR A 102 3.88 4.41 -13.39
C THR A 102 5.13 3.54 -13.49
N TYR A 103 5.14 2.58 -14.42
CA TYR A 103 6.33 1.75 -14.66
C TYR A 103 7.59 2.57 -14.98
N LYS A 104 7.44 3.66 -15.76
CA LYS A 104 8.55 4.56 -16.09
C LYS A 104 9.11 5.28 -14.86
N GLN A 105 8.23 5.82 -14.00
CA GLN A 105 8.64 6.44 -12.72
C GLN A 105 9.34 5.42 -11.83
N TRP A 106 8.79 4.21 -11.76
CA TRP A 106 9.39 3.13 -10.97
C TRP A 106 10.80 2.81 -11.43
N LEU A 107 11.04 2.70 -12.74
CA LEU A 107 12.37 2.45 -13.29
C LEU A 107 13.34 3.62 -13.05
N ALA A 108 12.84 4.85 -12.93
CA ALA A 108 13.63 6.01 -12.52
C ALA A 108 13.98 6.01 -11.01
N GLY A 109 13.44 5.07 -10.24
CA GLY A 109 13.65 4.97 -8.79
C GLY A 109 12.67 5.79 -7.95
N ASP A 110 11.65 6.40 -8.56
CA ASP A 110 10.55 7.02 -7.83
C ASP A 110 9.56 5.93 -7.41
N ILE A 111 9.85 5.29 -6.27
CA ILE A 111 9.11 4.14 -5.75
C ILE A 111 8.88 4.28 -4.26
N ALA A 112 7.72 3.83 -3.79
CA ALA A 112 7.33 3.76 -2.39
C ALA A 112 8.05 2.63 -1.62
N VAL A 113 9.36 2.47 -1.83
CA VAL A 113 10.20 1.45 -1.17
C VAL A 113 11.40 2.13 -0.55
N VAL A 114 11.43 2.17 0.79
CA VAL A 114 12.57 2.71 1.53
C VAL A 114 13.83 1.87 1.22
N PRO A 115 14.88 2.45 0.63
CA PRO A 115 16.08 1.70 0.31
C PRO A 115 16.85 1.36 1.58
N TYR A 116 17.51 0.20 1.57
CA TYR A 116 18.42 -0.20 2.64
C TYR A 116 19.59 -0.99 2.04
N PRO A 117 20.86 -0.60 2.29
CA PRO A 117 22.03 -1.30 1.78
C PRO A 117 22.29 -2.58 2.61
N ALA A 118 21.37 -3.53 2.52
CA ALA A 118 21.40 -4.78 3.26
C ALA A 118 22.62 -5.63 2.88
N SER A 119 23.18 -6.34 3.87
CA SER A 119 24.01 -7.52 3.59
C SER A 119 23.12 -8.66 3.06
N PRO A 120 23.71 -9.71 2.46
CA PRO A 120 22.96 -10.90 2.06
C PRO A 120 22.33 -11.64 3.26
N ASP A 121 22.89 -11.45 4.45
CA ASP A 121 22.48 -12.11 5.68
C ASP A 121 21.37 -11.31 6.36
N ALA A 122 20.14 -11.77 6.18
CA ALA A 122 18.96 -11.18 6.80
C ALA A 122 18.31 -12.19 7.76
N GLY A 123 18.07 -11.75 9.00
CA GLY A 123 17.19 -12.48 9.91
C GLY A 123 15.75 -12.34 9.44
N MET A 124 14.96 -13.41 9.47
CA MET A 124 13.56 -13.39 9.08
C MET A 124 12.70 -14.08 10.13
N GLN A 125 11.69 -13.37 10.61
CA GLN A 125 10.65 -13.89 11.49
C GLN A 125 9.30 -13.81 10.77
N VAL A 126 8.44 -14.80 10.98
CA VAL A 126 7.05 -14.75 10.53
C VAL A 126 6.24 -14.06 11.61
N SER A 127 5.58 -12.94 11.28
CA SER A 127 4.66 -12.24 12.18
C SER A 127 3.32 -12.98 12.20
N TYR A 128 2.68 -13.08 11.03
CA TYR A 128 1.53 -13.94 10.80
C TYR A 128 1.58 -14.59 9.40
N SER A 129 0.83 -15.68 9.23
CA SER A 129 0.73 -16.39 7.94
C SER A 129 -0.64 -17.01 7.75
N HIS A 130 -1.39 -16.48 6.80
CA HIS A 130 -2.68 -16.98 6.33
C HIS A 130 -2.58 -17.56 4.91
N ARG A 131 -3.69 -18.10 4.40
CA ARG A 131 -3.75 -18.76 3.08
C ARG A 131 -3.29 -17.86 1.92
N ASN A 132 -3.65 -16.57 1.96
CA ASN A 132 -3.39 -15.62 0.89
C ASN A 132 -2.60 -14.39 1.33
N GLU A 133 -2.16 -14.34 2.59
CA GLU A 133 -1.52 -13.16 3.16
C GLU A 133 -0.50 -13.58 4.20
N VAL A 134 0.67 -12.93 4.19
CA VAL A 134 1.76 -13.19 5.12
C VAL A 134 2.46 -11.88 5.45
N GLU A 135 2.69 -11.63 6.72
CA GLU A 135 3.62 -10.58 7.17
C GLU A 135 4.92 -11.21 7.68
N LEU A 136 6.03 -10.69 7.16
CA LEU A 136 7.38 -11.04 7.58
C LEU A 136 8.05 -9.85 8.25
N ILE A 137 8.82 -10.14 9.29
CA ILE A 137 9.72 -9.18 9.92
C ILE A 137 11.14 -9.54 9.51
N PHE A 138 11.81 -8.59 8.85
CA PHE A 138 13.22 -8.74 8.46
C PHE A 138 14.12 -7.93 9.38
N ALA A 139 15.13 -8.58 9.95
CA ALA A 139 16.24 -7.94 10.62
C ALA A 139 17.37 -7.76 9.59
N LEU A 140 17.50 -6.54 9.03
CA LEU A 140 18.52 -6.24 8.03
C LEU A 140 19.76 -5.65 8.68
N GLN A 141 20.90 -6.23 8.32
CA GLN A 141 22.22 -5.71 8.66
C GLN A 141 22.75 -4.87 7.49
N PRO A 142 23.47 -3.77 7.74
CA PRO A 142 24.13 -3.05 6.66
C PRO A 142 25.25 -3.89 6.05
N ARG A 143 25.49 -3.73 4.75
CA ARG A 143 26.67 -4.31 4.10
C ARG A 143 27.96 -3.73 4.70
N LYS A 144 29.05 -4.51 4.64
CA LYS A 144 30.37 -4.10 5.14
C LYS A 144 30.76 -2.71 4.62
N GLY A 145 31.28 -1.88 5.53
CA GLY A 145 31.73 -0.52 5.22
C GLY A 145 30.64 0.56 5.29
N VAL A 146 29.35 0.21 5.42
CA VAL A 146 28.28 1.19 5.59
C VAL A 146 27.99 1.41 7.07
N LYS A 147 28.13 2.65 7.54
CA LYS A 147 27.91 3.05 8.94
C LYS A 147 26.46 3.47 9.19
N ILE A 148 25.52 2.53 9.04
CA ILE A 148 24.12 2.71 9.47
C ILE A 148 23.75 1.63 10.47
N LYS A 149 22.74 1.88 11.32
CA LYS A 149 22.31 0.89 12.30
C LYS A 149 21.54 -0.26 11.61
N PRO A 150 21.60 -1.48 12.16
CA PRO A 150 20.67 -2.55 11.79
C PRO A 150 19.23 -2.09 12.01
N GLN A 151 18.32 -2.49 11.13
CA GLN A 151 16.95 -2.02 11.17
C GLN A 151 15.98 -3.17 10.89
N TYR A 152 14.88 -3.18 11.63
CA TYR A 152 13.77 -4.09 11.38
C TYR A 152 12.84 -3.49 10.33
N PHE A 153 12.35 -4.32 9.43
CA PHE A 153 11.37 -3.96 8.42
C PHE A 153 10.20 -4.93 8.42
N LEU A 154 9.01 -4.38 8.19
CA LEU A 154 7.79 -5.14 7.92
C LEU A 154 7.65 -5.34 6.41
N MET A 155 7.23 -6.53 6.02
CA MET A 155 6.94 -6.88 4.64
C MET A 155 5.69 -7.73 4.55
N ASP A 156 4.69 -7.23 3.84
CA ASP A 156 3.48 -7.99 3.57
C ASP A 156 3.52 -8.56 2.17
N LEU A 157 3.10 -9.82 2.07
CA LEU A 157 2.96 -10.52 0.81
C LEU A 157 1.52 -10.98 0.66
N THR A 158 0.91 -10.61 -0.45
CA THR A 158 -0.45 -11.02 -0.82
C THR A 158 -0.41 -11.96 -2.02
N ARG A 159 -1.19 -13.04 -1.95
CA ARG A 159 -1.36 -14.00 -3.03
C ARG A 159 -2.50 -13.55 -3.94
N VAL A 160 -2.16 -13.14 -5.15
CA VAL A 160 -3.12 -12.61 -6.14
C VAL A 160 -3.20 -13.47 -7.39
N GLY A 161 -4.30 -13.35 -8.14
CA GLY A 161 -4.53 -14.01 -9.42
C GLY A 161 -5.62 -15.08 -9.39
N ASN A 162 -5.96 -15.58 -10.57
CA ASN A 162 -7.00 -16.59 -10.76
C ASN A 162 -6.56 -17.97 -10.25
N VAL A 163 -7.52 -18.87 -10.04
CA VAL A 163 -7.27 -20.27 -9.70
C VAL A 163 -6.33 -20.88 -10.75
N GLY A 164 -5.24 -21.51 -10.30
CA GLY A 164 -4.18 -22.07 -11.17
C GLY A 164 -3.01 -21.12 -11.51
N HIS A 165 -3.19 -19.80 -11.45
CA HIS A 165 -2.16 -18.80 -11.79
C HIS A 165 -1.83 -17.84 -10.64
N LYS A 166 -2.06 -18.27 -9.40
CA LYS A 166 -1.81 -17.46 -8.22
C LYS A 166 -0.31 -17.21 -8.01
N ARG A 167 0.06 -15.95 -7.81
CA ARG A 167 1.43 -15.55 -7.46
C ARG A 167 1.45 -14.68 -6.20
N TRP A 168 2.56 -14.74 -5.48
CA TRP A 168 2.81 -13.85 -4.35
C TRP A 168 3.38 -12.53 -4.86
N LEU A 169 2.85 -11.42 -4.35
CA LEU A 169 3.38 -10.08 -4.58
C LEU A 169 3.64 -9.42 -3.23
N VAL A 170 4.72 -8.64 -3.14
CA VAL A 170 4.96 -7.76 -2.00
C VAL A 170 4.01 -6.58 -2.12
N THR A 171 3.22 -6.36 -1.09
CA THR A 171 2.21 -5.29 -1.02
C THR A 171 2.55 -4.22 -0.01
N TYR A 172 3.46 -4.47 0.93
CA TYR A 172 3.88 -3.49 1.93
C TYR A 172 5.36 -3.61 2.25
N TRP A 173 5.99 -2.47 2.54
CA TRP A 173 7.38 -2.38 2.98
C TRP A 173 7.59 -1.10 3.80
N ALA A 174 7.96 -1.24 5.07
CA ALA A 174 8.29 -0.10 5.92
C ALA A 174 9.25 -0.47 7.05
N PRO A 175 10.04 0.48 7.57
CA PRO A 175 10.74 0.30 8.83
C PRO A 175 9.75 -0.01 9.96
N LYS A 176 10.06 -1.02 10.77
CA LYS A 176 9.33 -1.30 12.00
C LYS A 176 9.75 -0.28 13.06
N SER A 177 8.87 0.66 13.37
CA SER A 177 9.07 1.61 14.46
C SER A 177 8.58 1.01 15.78
N PRO A 178 9.32 1.17 16.90
CA PRO A 178 8.76 0.88 18.21
C PRO A 178 7.61 1.86 18.51
N PRO A 179 6.62 1.46 19.32
CA PRO A 179 5.57 2.38 19.77
C PRO A 179 6.20 3.61 20.45
N GLN A 180 5.63 4.79 20.22
CA GLN A 180 6.06 6.01 20.89
C GLN A 180 5.79 5.86 22.39
N ILE A 181 6.84 5.98 23.20
CA ILE A 181 6.70 6.08 24.66
C ILE A 181 6.37 7.55 24.96
N PRO A 182 5.25 7.85 25.62
CA PRO A 182 4.95 9.22 26.04
C PRO A 182 6.13 9.78 26.84
N ALA A 183 6.56 11.00 26.50
CA ALA A 183 7.55 11.70 27.31
C ALA A 183 6.97 11.91 28.72
N PRO A 184 7.79 11.79 29.79
CA PRO A 184 7.33 12.09 31.14
C PRO A 184 6.76 13.52 31.17
N ALA A 185 5.59 13.69 31.80
CA ALA A 185 5.04 15.01 32.06
C ALA A 185 6.02 15.75 32.99
N ASN A 186 6.44 16.95 32.56
CA ASN A 186 7.24 17.86 33.39
C ASN A 186 6.41 18.43 34.53
#